data_AF-A0A7R8X5A6-F1
#
_entry.id   AF-A0A7R8X5A6-F1
#
_cell.length_a   1.000
_cell.length_b   1.000
_cell.length_c   1.000
_cell.angle_alpha   90.00
_cell.angle_beta   90.00
_cell.angle_gamma   90.00
#
_symmetry.space_group_name_H-M   'P 1'
#
loop_
_entity.id
_entity.type
_entity.pdbx_description
1 polymer ?
#
loop_
_entity_poly.entity_id
_entity_poly.type
_entity_poly.pdbx_seq_one_letter_code
_entity_poly.pdbx_strand_id
1 'polypeptide(L)' 'MTVGPSFRDDLIQEMVRYGGSELHTVAAFVGGCAAHESIKLLTCQYVPLDNTLIYNGLTGSCATFKF' A
#
# COMPACT_ATOMS: atom_id res chain seq x y z
N MET A 1 14.21 -29.69 -16.15
CA MET A 1 14.58 -28.26 -16.14
C MET A 1 13.34 -27.48 -15.77
N THR A 2 13.02 -27.37 -14.47
CA THR A 2 11.86 -26.60 -14.01
C THR A 2 12.31 -25.15 -13.88
N VAL A 3 11.82 -24.30 -14.78
CA VAL A 3 11.87 -22.85 -14.54
C VAL A 3 11.11 -22.62 -13.23
N GLY A 4 11.77 -22.09 -12.20
CA GLY A 4 11.08 -21.63 -11.01
C GLY A 4 10.03 -20.58 -11.41
N PRO A 5 8.97 -20.37 -10.60
CA PRO A 5 7.99 -19.34 -10.90
C PRO A 5 8.72 -18.02 -11.16
N SER A 6 8.37 -17.36 -12.27
CA SER A 6 8.88 -16.03 -12.55
C SER A 6 8.32 -15.06 -11.51
N PHE A 7 9.04 -13.99 -11.15
CA PHE A 7 8.57 -13.00 -10.17
C PHE A 7 7.12 -12.52 -10.40
N ARG A 8 6.66 -12.45 -11.66
CA ARG A 8 5.29 -12.08 -12.00
C ARG A 8 4.25 -13.13 -11.58
N ASP A 9 4.60 -14.41 -11.65
CA ASP A 9 3.75 -15.54 -11.28
C ASP A 9 3.50 -15.54 -9.76
N ASP A 10 4.53 -15.26 -8.96
CA ASP A 10 4.41 -15.10 -7.49
C ASP A 10 3.46 -13.96 -7.12
N LEU A 11 3.54 -12.81 -7.81
CA LEU A 11 2.63 -11.68 -7.57
C LEU A 11 1.18 -12.03 -7.92
N ILE A 12 0.95 -12.73 -9.03
CA ILE A 12 -0.40 -13.14 -9.44
C ILE A 12 -0.98 -14.13 -8.43
N GLN A 13 -0.19 -15.12 -7.99
CA GLN A 13 -0.61 -16.08 -6.97
C GLN A 13 -0.96 -15.37 -5.66
N GLU A 14 -0.16 -14.38 -5.26
CA GLU A 14 -0.40 -13.61 -4.04
C GLU A 14 -1.68 -12.76 -4.12
N MET A 15 -1.97 -12.19 -5.29
CA MET A 15 -3.24 -11.48 -5.54
C MET A 15 -4.46 -12.42 -5.43
N VAL A 16 -4.35 -13.64 -5.96
CA VAL A 16 -5.40 -14.67 -5.80
C VAL A 16 -5.53 -15.11 -4.33
N ARG A 17 -4.40 -15.25 -3.61
CA ARG A 17 -4.38 -15.60 -2.18
C ARG A 17 -5.07 -14.54 -1.33
N TYR A 18 -4.90 -13.25 -1.65
CA TYR A 18 -5.58 -12.16 -0.96
C TYR A 18 -7.09 -12.22 -1.13
N GLY A 19 -7.57 -12.63 -2.31
CA GLY A 19 -8.99 -12.90 -2.56
C GLY A 19 -9.92 -11.70 -2.33
N GLY A 20 -9.39 -10.48 -2.35
CA GLY A 20 -10.13 -9.25 -2.04
C GLY A 20 -10.39 -8.99 -0.55
N SER A 21 -9.70 -9.70 0.36
CA SER A 21 -9.94 -9.64 1.80
C SER A 21 -9.35 -8.40 2.48
N GLU A 22 -10.17 -7.54 3.08
CA GLU A 22 -9.69 -6.33 3.75
C GLU A 22 -9.16 -6.64 5.17
N LEU A 23 -7.85 -6.83 5.31
CA LEU A 23 -7.22 -7.02 6.61
C LEU A 23 -7.34 -5.78 7.49
N HIS A 24 -7.93 -5.94 8.68
CA HIS A 24 -8.13 -4.86 9.64
C HIS A 24 -6.84 -4.08 9.95
N THR A 25 -5.71 -4.75 10.11
CA THR A 25 -4.42 -4.11 10.40
C THR A 25 -3.92 -3.23 9.26
N VAL A 26 -4.08 -3.68 8.01
CA VAL A 26 -3.71 -2.92 6.81
C VAL A 26 -4.66 -1.73 6.63
N ALA A 27 -5.97 -1.95 6.83
CA ALA A 27 -6.97 -0.89 6.79
C ALA A 27 -6.72 0.18 7.87
N ALA A 28 -6.39 -0.22 9.10
CA ALA A 28 -6.08 0.70 10.19
C ALA A 28 -4.83 1.54 9.90
N PHE A 29 -3.79 0.93 9.33
CA PHE A 29 -2.57 1.64 8.91
C PHE A 29 -2.86 2.67 7.82
N VAL A 30 -3.50 2.24 6.73
CA VAL A 30 -3.84 3.12 5.60
C VAL A 30 -4.81 4.23 6.03
N GLY A 31 -5.79 3.90 6.88
CA GLY A 31 -6.73 4.87 7.46
C GLY A 31 -6.02 5.91 8.33
N GLY A 32 -5.02 5.52 9.12
CA GLY A 32 -4.18 6.45 9.88
C GLY A 32 -3.40 7.42 8.99
N CYS A 33 -2.80 6.90 7.92
CA CYS A 33 -2.13 7.75 6.92
C CYS A 33 -3.12 8.73 6.27
N ALA A 34 -4.27 8.24 5.80
CA ALA A 34 -5.29 9.07 5.16
C ALA A 34 -5.85 10.15 6.11
N ALA A 35 -6.10 9.82 7.38
CA ALA A 35 -6.56 10.76 8.38
C ALA A 35 -5.53 11.88 8.62
N HIS A 36 -4.25 11.53 8.73
CA HIS A 36 -3.20 12.52 8.90
C HIS A 36 -3.08 13.42 7.66
N GLU A 37 -3.08 12.87 6.44
CA GLU A 37 -3.07 13.69 5.21
C GLU A 37 -4.27 14.64 5.15
N SER A 38 -5.44 14.19 5.60
CA SER A 38 -6.64 15.02 5.68
C SER A 38 -6.45 16.20 6.65
N ILE A 39 -5.82 15.98 7.80
CA ILE A 39 -5.53 17.03 8.78
C ILE A 39 -4.52 18.03 8.20
N LYS A 40 -3.49 17.57 7.49
CA LYS A 40 -2.51 18.44 6.83
C LYS A 40 -3.19 19.40 5.85
N LEU A 41 -4.10 18.85 5.03
CA LEU A 41 -4.88 19.64 4.08
C LEU A 41 -5.82 20.63 4.78
N LEU A 42 -6.54 20.19 5.82
CA LEU A 42 -7.52 21.03 6.52
C LEU A 42 -6.86 22.18 7.29
N THR A 43 -5.74 21.89 7.94
CA THR A 43 -5.05 22.88 8.79
C THR A 43 -4.07 23.75 8.01
N CYS A 44 -3.79 23.42 6.74
CA CYS A 44 -2.71 24.00 5.96
C CYS A 44 -1.36 23.95 6.69
N GLN A 45 -1.16 22.95 7.55
CA GLN A 45 0.08 22.71 8.28
C GLN A 45 0.72 21.43 7.73
N TYR A 46 2.05 21.45 7.63
CA TYR A 46 2.88 20.41 7.02
C TYR A 46 2.73 20.29 5.49
N VAL A 47 3.58 19.44 4.90
CA VAL A 47 3.60 19.16 3.46
C VAL A 47 2.80 17.88 3.19
N PRO A 48 1.77 17.93 2.33
CA PRO A 48 1.00 16.74 1.95
C PRO A 48 1.84 15.81 1.07
N LEU A 49 1.49 14.54 1.10
CA LEU A 49 2.10 13.51 0.27
C LEU A 49 1.78 13.76 -1.21
N ASP A 50 2.77 13.55 -2.07
CA ASP A 50 2.65 13.89 -3.48
C ASP A 50 2.07 12.70 -4.26
N ASN A 51 0.80 12.82 -4.63
CA ASN A 51 0.03 11.88 -5.45
C ASN A 51 -0.33 10.55 -4.79
N THR A 52 0.55 9.55 -4.78
CA THR A 52 0.16 8.16 -4.48
C THR A 52 1.11 7.48 -3.50
N LEU A 53 0.56 6.97 -2.40
CA LEU A 53 1.27 6.13 -1.43
C LEU A 53 0.90 4.66 -1.66
N ILE A 54 1.91 3.80 -1.83
CA ILE A 54 1.74 2.35 -1.88
C ILE A 54 2.34 1.75 -0.62
N TYR A 55 1.56 0.94 0.08
CA TYR A 55 1.99 0.17 1.25
C TYR A 55 1.95 -1.32 0.96
N ASN A 56 3.06 -2.01 1.20
CA ASN A 56 3.16 -3.45 1.13
C ASN A 56 3.06 -4.05 2.55
N GLY A 57 1.92 -4.68 2.86
CA GLY A 57 1.68 -5.30 4.15
C GLY A 57 2.50 -6.57 4.44
N LEU A 58 3.12 -7.19 3.43
CA LEU A 58 3.96 -8.39 3.61
C LEU A 58 5.36 -8.03 4.13
N THR A 59 5.96 -6.98 3.58
CA THR A 59 7.31 -6.52 3.94
C THR A 59 7.30 -5.31 4.88
N GLY A 60 6.13 -4.71 5.12
CA GLY A 60 5.97 -3.48 5.89
C GLY A 60 6.57 -2.25 5.20
N SER A 61 6.89 -2.33 3.91
CA SER A 61 7.52 -1.25 3.16
C SER A 61 6.49 -0.29 2.58
N CYS A 62 6.82 1.00 2.53
CA CYS A 62 6.01 2.02 1.88
C CYS A 62 6.84 2.81 0.87
N ALA A 63 6.20 3.24 -0.22
CA ALA A 63 6.82 4.10 -1.22
C ALA A 63 5.79 5.08 -1.80
N THR A 64 6.26 6.28 -2.11
CA THR A 64 5.46 7.34 -2.73
C THR A 64 5.81 7.45 -4.20
N PHE A 65 4.80 7.53 -5.05
CA PHE A 65 4.93 7.64 -6.50
C PHE A 65 4.18 8.86 -7.02
N LYS A 66 4.81 9.55 -7.98
CA LYS A 66 4.20 10.61 -8.78
C LYS A 66 3.92 10.05 -10.16
N PHE A 67 2.68 10.15 -10.62
CA PHE A 67 2.25 9.71 -11.94
C PHE A 67 2.06 10.91 -12.87
#